data_AF-A0A6N9A1Z1-F1
#
_entry.id   AF-A0A6N9A1Z1-F1
#
_cell.length_a   1.000
_cell.length_b   1.000
_cell.length_c   1.000
_cell.angle_alpha   90.00
_cell.angle_beta   90.00
_cell.angle_gamma   90.00
#
_symmetry.space_group_name_H-M   'P 1'
#
loop_
_entity.id
_entity.type
_entity.pdbx_description
1 polymer ?
#
loop_
_entity_poly.entity_id
_entity_poly.type
_entity_poly.pdbx_seq_one_letter_code
_entity_poly.pdbx_strand_id
1 'polypeptide(L)'
;MIDERDQEFDKPSPPPEPSSSAPVGDIHNLIAELVLALNEAKTIPGANRVLIDRDQMMGVIELLQERLPEEMRTARWMVREREIFIDRTNEKAREIISRARSEAAEMVANTQIIAEATEEANILVRRAEDRSRRIRLEAEDYAEDRLSRLEDGLIRVLDQVRAMRTELHQSTRPPGR
;
A
#
# COMPACT_ATOMS: atom_id res chain seq x y z
N MET A 1 -1.40 -12.35 -12.06
CA MET A 1 -2.42 -13.10 -12.81
C MET A 1 -3.68 -13.02 -11.96
N ILE A 2 -4.48 -11.97 -12.18
CA ILE A 2 -5.74 -11.77 -11.44
C ILE A 2 -6.73 -12.73 -12.10
N ASP A 3 -7.27 -13.64 -11.29
CA ASP A 3 -8.15 -14.72 -11.73
C ASP A 3 -9.42 -14.10 -12.34
N GLU A 4 -9.56 -14.18 -13.66
CA GLU A 4 -10.74 -13.69 -14.40
C GLU A 4 -12.02 -14.46 -14.02
N ARG A 5 -11.90 -15.54 -13.24
CA ARG A 5 -13.03 -16.40 -12.82
C ARG A 5 -13.86 -15.80 -11.70
N ASP A 6 -13.37 -14.77 -10.99
CA ASP A 6 -14.11 -14.11 -9.91
C ASP A 6 -15.08 -13.02 -10.42
N GLN A 7 -15.08 -12.68 -11.71
CA GLN A 7 -15.96 -11.64 -12.28
C GLN A 7 -17.32 -12.15 -12.78
N GLU A 8 -17.52 -13.48 -12.91
CA GLU A 8 -18.75 -14.03 -13.53
C GLU A 8 -19.96 -14.04 -12.56
N PHE A 9 -19.76 -13.90 -11.24
CA PHE A 9 -20.81 -13.98 -10.22
C PHE A 9 -21.30 -12.62 -9.68
N ASP A 10 -20.77 -11.49 -10.18
CA ASP A 10 -21.06 -10.14 -9.67
C ASP A 10 -22.12 -9.39 -10.51
N LYS A 11 -22.95 -10.10 -11.27
CA LYS A 11 -24.09 -9.46 -11.95
C LYS A 11 -25.27 -9.42 -10.99
N PRO A 12 -25.83 -8.23 -10.70
CA PRO A 12 -27.04 -8.11 -9.90
C PRO A 12 -28.12 -9.00 -10.50
N SER A 13 -28.96 -9.59 -9.65
CA SER A 13 -30.10 -10.39 -10.12
C SER A 13 -30.87 -9.55 -11.14
N PRO A 14 -31.23 -10.10 -12.31
CA PRO A 14 -31.96 -9.31 -13.29
C PRO A 14 -33.21 -8.74 -12.62
N PRO A 15 -33.52 -7.45 -12.84
CA PRO A 15 -34.74 -6.86 -12.31
C PRO A 15 -35.94 -7.73 -12.71
N PRO A 16 -37.02 -7.78 -11.90
CA PRO A 16 -38.26 -8.37 -12.37
C PRO A 16 -38.60 -7.75 -13.72
N GLU A 17 -38.81 -8.59 -14.75
CA GLU A 17 -39.04 -8.12 -16.11
C GLU A 17 -40.24 -7.15 -16.10
N PRO A 18 -40.05 -5.87 -16.43
CA PRO A 18 -41.15 -4.94 -16.46
C PRO A 18 -42.08 -5.33 -17.62
N SER A 19 -43.33 -5.68 -17.31
CA SER A 19 -44.37 -5.78 -18.35
C SER A 19 -44.71 -4.40 -18.96
N SER A 20 -44.15 -3.30 -18.45
CA SER A 20 -44.11 -2.02 -19.14
C SER A 20 -43.08 -1.11 -18.47
N SER A 21 -42.34 -0.36 -19.28
CA SER A 21 -41.50 0.77 -18.87
C SER A 21 -42.38 1.90 -18.28
N ALA A 22 -42.97 1.69 -17.12
CA ALA A 22 -43.64 2.75 -16.39
C ALA A 22 -42.59 3.46 -15.53
N PRO A 23 -42.26 4.74 -15.79
CA PRO A 23 -41.49 5.52 -14.83
C PRO A 23 -42.27 5.57 -13.51
N VAL A 24 -41.55 5.49 -12.38
CA VAL A 24 -42.07 5.79 -11.05
C VAL A 24 -42.78 7.14 -11.12
N GLY A 25 -44.11 7.12 -11.16
CA GLY A 25 -44.89 8.30 -11.52
C GLY A 25 -46.29 7.96 -12.02
N ASP A 26 -46.46 6.87 -12.78
CA ASP A 26 -47.76 6.53 -13.38
C ASP A 26 -48.84 6.26 -12.31
N ILE A 27 -48.51 5.49 -11.28
CA ILE A 27 -49.43 5.21 -10.16
C ILE A 27 -49.70 6.46 -9.32
N HIS A 28 -48.68 7.30 -9.10
CA HIS A 28 -48.84 8.54 -8.36
C HIS A 28 -49.79 9.48 -9.10
N ASN A 29 -49.68 9.54 -10.42
CA ASN A 29 -50.57 10.33 -11.29
C ASN A 29 -52.00 9.78 -11.27
N LEU A 30 -52.20 8.46 -11.32
CA LEU A 30 -53.53 7.84 -11.21
C LEU A 30 -54.21 8.15 -9.87
N ILE A 31 -53.44 8.11 -8.77
CA ILE A 31 -53.96 8.50 -7.44
C ILE A 31 -54.28 9.99 -7.40
N ALA A 32 -53.43 10.85 -7.96
CA ALA A 32 -53.67 12.29 -8.03
C ALA A 32 -54.93 12.62 -8.84
N GLU A 33 -55.13 11.95 -9.98
CA GLU A 33 -56.34 12.06 -10.81
C GLU A 33 -57.59 11.64 -10.03
N LEU A 34 -57.52 10.52 -9.29
CA LEU A 34 -58.62 10.06 -8.44
C LEU A 34 -58.99 11.08 -7.36
N VAL A 35 -57.99 11.68 -6.72
CA VAL A 35 -58.16 12.69 -5.68
C VAL A 35 -58.77 13.97 -6.27
N LEU A 36 -58.31 14.41 -7.45
CA LEU A 36 -58.86 15.56 -8.15
C LEU A 36 -60.33 15.33 -8.55
N ALA A 37 -60.63 14.19 -9.16
CA ALA A 37 -61.99 13.83 -9.55
C ALA A 37 -62.96 13.80 -8.36
N LEU A 38 -62.50 13.32 -7.20
CA LEU A 38 -63.29 13.33 -5.97
C LEU A 38 -63.54 14.75 -5.43
N ASN A 39 -62.54 15.63 -5.52
CA ASN A 39 -62.62 17.02 -5.04
C ASN A 39 -63.46 17.92 -5.95
N GLU A 40 -63.45 17.70 -7.26
CA GLU A 40 -64.21 18.49 -8.25
C GLU A 40 -65.67 18.03 -8.41
N ALA A 41 -66.00 16.86 -7.87
CA ALA A 41 -67.32 16.27 -8.05
C ALA A 41 -68.43 17.06 -7.33
N LYS A 42 -69.61 17.11 -7.96
CA LYS A 42 -70.72 17.96 -7.50
C LYS A 42 -71.31 17.44 -6.19
N THR A 43 -71.33 18.27 -5.15
CA THR A 43 -72.02 17.99 -3.88
C THR A 43 -73.54 18.08 -4.04
N ILE A 44 -74.28 17.15 -3.45
CA ILE A 44 -75.75 17.16 -3.48
C ILE A 44 -76.25 18.06 -2.32
N PRO A 45 -77.00 19.15 -2.58
CA PRO A 45 -77.50 20.03 -1.52
C PRO A 45 -78.38 19.28 -0.50
N GLY A 46 -78.11 19.46 0.79
CA GLY A 46 -78.84 18.78 1.87
C GLY A 46 -78.43 17.34 2.13
N ALA A 47 -77.50 16.76 1.35
CA ALA A 47 -76.91 15.46 1.60
C ALA A 47 -75.39 15.58 1.76
N ASN A 48 -74.81 14.82 2.70
CA ASN A 48 -73.35 14.72 2.84
C ASN A 48 -72.74 13.76 1.80
N ARG A 49 -73.11 13.93 0.51
CA ARG A 49 -72.77 13.02 -0.59
C ARG A 49 -72.37 13.80 -1.83
N VAL A 50 -71.51 13.18 -2.64
CA VAL A 50 -70.94 13.73 -3.87
C VAL A 50 -71.38 12.85 -5.05
N LEU A 51 -71.76 13.47 -6.16
CA LEU A 51 -72.15 12.80 -7.40
C LEU A 51 -70.90 12.58 -8.26
N ILE A 52 -70.56 11.31 -8.49
CA ILE A 52 -69.35 10.90 -9.21
C ILE A 52 -69.76 9.95 -10.34
N ASP A 53 -69.08 10.04 -11.48
CA ASP A 53 -69.20 9.04 -12.55
C ASP A 53 -68.61 7.72 -12.06
N ARG A 54 -69.49 6.73 -11.88
CA ARG A 54 -69.11 5.42 -11.35
C ARG A 54 -68.18 4.67 -12.29
N ASP A 55 -68.41 4.74 -13.60
CA ASP A 55 -67.68 3.95 -14.58
C ASP A 55 -66.26 4.52 -14.76
N GLN A 56 -66.14 5.86 -14.77
CA GLN A 56 -64.84 6.54 -14.77
C GLN A 56 -64.03 6.21 -13.51
N MET A 57 -64.64 6.31 -12.33
CA MET A 57 -63.97 6.04 -11.04
C MET A 57 -63.53 4.58 -10.92
N MET A 58 -64.39 3.65 -11.35
CA MET A 58 -64.07 2.22 -11.32
C MET A 58 -62.92 1.87 -12.28
N GLY A 59 -62.88 2.47 -13.48
CA GLY A 59 -61.78 2.25 -14.42
C GLY A 59 -60.42 2.67 -13.88
N VAL A 60 -60.33 3.82 -13.19
CA VAL A 60 -59.07 4.27 -12.55
C VAL A 60 -58.66 3.33 -11.42
N ILE A 61 -59.62 2.85 -10.61
CA ILE A 61 -59.35 1.91 -9.51
C ILE A 61 -58.86 0.55 -10.04
N GLU A 62 -59.47 0.03 -11.10
CA GLU A 62 -59.07 -1.24 -11.72
C GLU A 62 -57.65 -1.16 -12.29
N LEU A 63 -57.33 -0.08 -13.01
CA LEU A 63 -55.98 0.17 -13.51
C LEU A 63 -54.95 0.30 -12.37
N LEU A 64 -55.34 0.95 -11.28
CA LEU A 64 -54.50 1.07 -10.08
C LEU A 64 -54.27 -0.30 -9.43
N GLN A 65 -55.31 -1.14 -9.30
CA GLN A 65 -55.19 -2.49 -8.75
C GLN A 65 -54.33 -3.41 -9.62
N GLU A 66 -54.36 -3.25 -10.93
CA GLU A 66 -53.54 -4.00 -11.87
C GLU A 66 -52.05 -3.62 -11.75
N ARG A 67 -51.74 -2.33 -11.65
CA ARG A 67 -50.35 -1.83 -11.69
C ARG A 67 -49.65 -1.76 -10.34
N LEU A 68 -50.37 -1.52 -9.24
CA LEU A 68 -49.79 -1.38 -7.89
C LEU A 68 -48.93 -2.56 -7.42
N PRO A 69 -49.36 -3.82 -7.59
CA PRO A 69 -48.58 -4.96 -7.13
C PRO A 69 -47.20 -5.03 -7.76
N GLU A 70 -47.10 -4.67 -9.05
CA GLU A 70 -45.86 -4.71 -9.82
C GLU A 70 -44.89 -3.61 -9.40
N GLU A 71 -45.38 -2.37 -9.30
CA GLU A 71 -44.59 -1.25 -8.78
C GLU A 71 -44.04 -1.55 -7.38
N MET A 72 -44.85 -2.18 -6.53
CA MET A 72 -44.41 -2.58 -5.19
C MET A 72 -43.38 -3.71 -5.19
N ARG A 73 -43.42 -4.63 -6.17
CA ARG A 73 -42.34 -5.61 -6.36
C ARG A 73 -41.05 -4.91 -6.76
N THR A 74 -41.11 -4.00 -7.73
CA THR A 74 -39.97 -3.23 -8.20
C THR A 74 -39.35 -2.40 -7.08
N ALA A 75 -40.15 -1.66 -6.32
CA ALA A 75 -39.67 -0.86 -5.19
C ALA A 75 -38.97 -1.72 -4.13
N ARG A 76 -39.56 -2.88 -3.77
CA ARG A 76 -38.95 -3.82 -2.82
C ARG A 76 -37.65 -4.42 -3.35
N TRP A 77 -37.59 -4.73 -4.65
CA TRP A 77 -36.37 -5.21 -5.30
C TRP A 77 -35.27 -4.13 -5.27
N MET A 78 -35.59 -2.89 -5.61
CA MET A 78 -34.63 -1.77 -5.58
C MET A 78 -34.04 -1.54 -4.19
N VAL A 79 -34.87 -1.60 -3.14
CA VAL A 79 -34.40 -1.46 -1.75
C VAL A 79 -33.44 -2.60 -1.39
N ARG A 80 -33.80 -3.84 -1.72
CA ARG A 80 -32.94 -5.01 -1.48
C ARG A 80 -31.62 -4.90 -2.25
N GLU A 81 -31.67 -4.55 -3.53
CA GLU A 81 -30.47 -4.46 -4.37
C GLU A 81 -29.53 -3.36 -3.86
N ARG A 82 -30.09 -2.24 -3.39
CA ARG A 82 -29.32 -1.17 -2.73
C ARG A 82 -28.63 -1.66 -1.46
N GLU A 83 -29.32 -2.42 -0.61
CA GLU A 83 -28.71 -2.99 0.60
C GLU A 83 -27.55 -3.94 0.24
N ILE A 84 -27.78 -4.85 -0.70
CA ILE A 84 -26.75 -5.78 -1.19
C ILE A 84 -25.55 -5.02 -1.78
N PHE A 85 -25.78 -3.94 -2.52
CA PHE A 85 -24.72 -3.10 -3.07
C PHE A 85 -23.91 -2.40 -1.97
N ILE A 86 -24.59 -1.85 -0.96
CA ILE A 86 -23.92 -1.20 0.19
C ILE A 86 -23.06 -2.19 0.93
N ASP A 87 -23.58 -3.39 1.22
CA ASP A 87 -22.84 -4.43 1.94
C ASP A 87 -21.62 -4.89 1.16
N ARG A 88 -21.77 -5.15 -0.15
CA ARG A 88 -20.64 -5.48 -1.04
C ARG A 88 -19.58 -4.39 -1.05
N THR A 89 -20.00 -3.12 -1.18
CA THR A 89 -19.08 -1.98 -1.22
C THR A 89 -18.34 -1.83 0.11
N ASN A 90 -19.04 -2.02 1.23
CA ASN A 90 -18.46 -1.98 2.56
C ASN A 90 -17.42 -3.10 2.75
N GLU A 91 -17.72 -4.31 2.30
CA GLU A 91 -16.77 -5.43 2.38
C GLU A 91 -15.52 -5.15 1.54
N LYS A 92 -15.70 -4.65 0.31
CA LYS A 92 -14.57 -4.28 -0.55
C LYS A 92 -13.73 -3.16 0.05
N ALA A 93 -14.36 -2.16 0.66
CA ALA A 93 -13.66 -1.08 1.35
C ALA A 93 -12.83 -1.61 2.54
N ARG A 94 -13.38 -2.55 3.33
CA ARG A 94 -12.65 -3.22 4.41
C ARG A 94 -11.45 -3.99 3.89
N GLU A 95 -11.62 -4.74 2.80
CA GLU A 95 -10.54 -5.49 2.16
C GLU A 95 -9.39 -4.56 1.70
N ILE A 96 -9.73 -3.45 1.06
CA ILE A 96 -8.75 -2.44 0.61
C ILE A 96 -7.98 -1.84 1.79
N ILE A 97 -8.70 -1.44 2.85
CA ILE A 97 -8.07 -0.86 4.05
C ILE A 97 -7.16 -1.90 4.74
N SER A 98 -7.60 -3.15 4.83
CA SER A 98 -6.82 -4.23 5.42
C SER A 98 -5.51 -4.46 4.64
N ARG A 99 -5.60 -4.53 3.31
CA ARG A 99 -4.43 -4.70 2.44
C ARG A 99 -3.45 -3.54 2.57
N ALA A 100 -3.95 -2.31 2.50
CA ALA A 100 -3.13 -1.10 2.65
C ALA A 100 -2.41 -1.05 4.01
N ARG A 101 -3.07 -1.48 5.10
CA ARG A 101 -2.45 -1.57 6.43
C ARG A 101 -1.34 -2.62 6.48
N SER A 102 -1.55 -3.78 5.86
CA SER A 102 -0.55 -4.85 5.79
C SER A 102 0.69 -4.39 5.02
N GLU A 103 0.50 -3.78 3.84
CA GLU A 103 1.59 -3.25 3.02
C GLU A 103 2.37 -2.14 3.74
N ALA A 104 1.67 -1.24 4.42
CA ALA A 104 2.30 -0.19 5.22
C ALA A 104 3.15 -0.77 6.37
N ALA A 105 2.65 -1.78 7.06
CA ALA A 105 3.40 -2.45 8.13
C ALA A 105 4.66 -3.14 7.59
N GLU A 106 4.57 -3.80 6.45
CA GLU A 106 5.72 -4.44 5.78
C GLU A 106 6.76 -3.41 5.35
N MET A 107 6.32 -2.27 4.79
CA MET A 107 7.23 -1.20 4.37
C MET A 107 8.01 -0.59 5.55
N VAL A 108 7.34 -0.38 6.69
CA VAL A 108 7.99 0.11 7.92
C VAL A 108 9.01 -0.91 8.43
N ALA A 109 8.64 -2.20 8.47
CA ALA A 109 9.55 -3.26 8.88
C ALA A 109 10.79 -3.32 7.97
N ASN A 110 10.61 -3.28 6.65
CA ASN A 110 11.71 -3.28 5.68
C ASN A 110 12.61 -2.04 5.85
N THR A 111 12.03 -0.87 6.10
CA THR A 111 12.79 0.36 6.35
C THR A 111 13.65 0.25 7.60
N GLN A 112 13.11 -0.33 8.68
CA GLN A 112 13.85 -0.54 9.92
C GLN A 112 15.02 -1.53 9.72
N ILE A 113 14.80 -2.62 9.00
CA ILE A 113 15.85 -3.59 8.67
C ILE A 113 16.96 -2.92 7.85
N ILE A 114 16.61 -2.11 6.85
CA ILE A 114 17.61 -1.40 6.02
C ILE A 114 18.40 -0.40 6.88
N ALA A 115 17.74 0.34 7.76
CA ALA A 115 18.40 1.29 8.64
C ALA A 115 19.39 0.60 9.58
N GLU A 116 18.99 -0.51 10.21
CA GLU A 116 19.84 -1.32 11.08
C GLU A 116 21.03 -1.91 10.32
N ALA A 117 20.80 -2.53 9.17
CA ALA A 117 21.85 -3.09 8.32
C ALA A 117 22.84 -2.02 7.84
N THR A 118 22.37 -0.80 7.56
CA THR A 118 23.22 0.33 7.18
C THR A 118 24.11 0.77 8.34
N GLU A 119 23.57 0.84 9.56
CA GLU A 119 24.37 1.19 10.74
C GLU A 119 25.43 0.11 11.04
N GLU A 120 25.06 -1.16 10.99
CA GLU A 120 26.01 -2.26 11.14
C GLU A 120 27.12 -2.23 10.09
N ALA A 121 26.76 -1.96 8.82
CA ALA A 121 27.73 -1.79 7.75
C ALA A 121 28.69 -0.63 8.02
N ASN A 122 28.18 0.53 8.47
CA ASN A 122 29.01 1.67 8.83
C ASN A 122 29.96 1.37 9.99
N ILE A 123 29.49 0.63 11.01
CA ILE A 123 30.33 0.17 12.12
C ILE A 123 31.42 -0.77 11.62
N LEU A 124 31.08 -1.72 10.73
CA LEU A 124 32.04 -2.66 10.16
C LEU A 124 33.11 -1.95 9.33
N VAL A 125 32.72 -0.98 8.50
CA VAL A 125 33.65 -0.16 7.71
C VAL A 125 34.59 0.61 8.62
N ARG A 126 34.08 1.29 9.65
CA ARG A 126 34.91 2.02 10.62
C ARG A 126 35.91 1.09 11.32
N ARG A 127 35.48 -0.09 11.77
CA ARG A 127 36.39 -1.09 12.38
C ARG A 127 37.44 -1.59 11.38
N ALA A 128 37.08 -1.77 10.12
CA ALA A 128 38.01 -2.20 9.08
C ALA A 128 39.07 -1.12 8.80
N GLU A 129 38.67 0.15 8.73
CA GLU A 129 39.56 1.29 8.56
C GLU A 129 40.52 1.44 9.75
N ASP A 130 40.01 1.36 10.97
CA ASP A 130 40.83 1.42 12.19
C ASP A 130 41.84 0.26 12.24
N ARG A 131 41.38 -0.96 11.89
CA ARG A 131 42.26 -2.14 11.82
C ARG A 131 43.33 -1.98 10.75
N SER A 132 42.97 -1.48 9.58
CA SER A 132 43.91 -1.22 8.48
C SER A 132 44.97 -0.20 8.89
N ARG A 133 44.54 0.91 9.51
CA ARG A 133 45.45 1.95 10.02
C ARG A 133 46.41 1.37 11.06
N ARG A 134 45.91 0.57 12.00
CA ARG A 134 46.73 -0.09 13.01
C ARG A 134 47.76 -1.04 12.39
N ILE A 135 47.34 -1.90 11.46
CA ILE A 135 48.26 -2.82 10.76
C ILE A 135 49.36 -2.04 10.04
N ARG A 136 49.02 -0.90 9.41
CA ARG A 136 50.01 -0.06 8.73
C ARG A 136 51.04 0.49 9.70
N LEU A 137 50.60 1.04 10.84
CA LEU A 137 51.50 1.56 11.87
C LEU A 137 52.38 0.45 12.47
N GLU A 138 51.79 -0.70 12.79
CA GLU A 138 52.54 -1.87 13.30
C GLU A 138 53.59 -2.35 12.27
N ALA A 139 53.29 -2.29 10.97
CA ALA A 139 54.22 -2.65 9.91
C ALA A 139 55.33 -1.60 9.72
N GLU A 140 55.01 -0.31 9.84
CA GLU A 140 55.99 0.79 9.83
C GLU A 140 56.96 0.65 11.02
N ASP A 141 56.45 0.44 12.24
CA ASP A 141 57.25 0.22 13.44
C ASP A 141 58.14 -1.02 13.31
N TYR A 142 57.61 -2.10 12.75
CA TYR A 142 58.39 -3.31 12.49
C TYR A 142 59.50 -3.06 11.47
N ALA A 143 59.22 -2.36 10.38
CA ALA A 143 60.22 -2.03 9.38
C ALA A 143 61.36 -1.19 9.97
N GLU A 144 61.03 -0.21 10.81
CA GLU A 144 62.01 0.63 11.51
C GLU A 144 62.91 -0.19 12.45
N ASP A 145 62.36 -1.08 13.29
CA ASP A 145 63.16 -1.97 14.15
C ASP A 145 64.11 -2.86 13.32
N ARG A 146 63.63 -3.39 12.19
CA ARG A 146 64.47 -4.23 11.32
C ARG A 146 65.57 -3.44 10.63
N LEU A 147 65.30 -2.22 10.19
CA LEU A 147 66.28 -1.33 9.56
C LEU A 147 67.33 -0.85 10.57
N SER A 148 66.91 -0.44 11.77
CA SER A 148 67.82 -0.04 12.84
C SER A 148 68.79 -1.17 13.24
N ARG A 149 68.29 -2.40 13.39
CA ARG A 149 69.15 -3.58 13.67
C ARG A 149 70.13 -3.87 12.53
N LEU A 150 69.72 -3.64 11.28
CA LEU A 150 70.58 -3.81 10.12
C LEU A 150 71.69 -2.74 10.11
N GLU A 151 71.32 -1.48 10.36
CA GLU A 151 72.26 -0.36 10.47
C GLU A 151 73.33 -0.64 11.54
N ASP A 152 72.92 -1.04 12.75
CA ASP A 152 73.83 -1.43 13.82
C ASP A 152 74.78 -2.57 13.40
N GLY A 153 74.25 -3.55 12.66
CA GLY A 153 75.03 -4.64 12.09
C GLY A 153 76.08 -4.16 11.10
N LEU A 154 75.70 -3.28 10.19
CA LEU A 154 76.59 -2.71 9.16
C LEU A 154 77.66 -1.82 9.78
N ILE A 155 77.34 -1.03 10.80
CA ILE A 155 78.31 -0.22 11.56
C ILE A 155 79.38 -1.13 12.17
N ARG A 156 78.99 -2.22 12.84
CA ARG A 156 79.94 -3.18 13.42
C ARG A 156 80.87 -3.79 12.35
N VAL A 157 80.32 -4.19 11.21
CA VAL A 157 81.12 -4.73 10.09
C VAL A 157 82.08 -3.67 9.55
N LEU A 158 81.62 -2.42 9.37
CA LEU A 158 82.45 -1.32 8.89
C LEU A 158 83.60 -1.01 9.85
N ASP A 159 83.34 -0.99 11.15
CA ASP A 159 84.36 -0.77 12.17
C ASP A 159 85.40 -1.90 12.18
N GLN A 160 84.97 -3.15 11.99
CA GLN A 160 85.89 -4.27 11.85
C GLN A 160 86.78 -4.16 10.61
N VAL A 161 86.23 -3.73 9.46
CA VAL A 161 87.01 -3.46 8.24
C VAL A 161 88.02 -2.32 8.46
N ARG A 162 87.60 -1.24 9.12
CA ARG A 162 88.48 -0.11 9.46
C ARG A 162 89.63 -0.53 10.39
N ALA A 163 89.35 -1.39 11.37
CA ALA A 163 90.36 -1.96 12.25
C ALA A 163 91.37 -2.82 11.45
N MET A 164 90.90 -3.77 10.64
CA MET A 164 91.76 -4.62 9.80
C MET A 164 92.64 -3.81 8.84
N ARG A 165 92.10 -2.74 8.24
CA ARG A 165 92.87 -1.86 7.36
C ARG A 165 93.96 -1.10 8.11
N THR A 166 93.66 -0.62 9.31
CA THR A 166 94.64 0.06 10.18
C THR A 166 95.80 -0.88 10.55
N GLU A 167 95.49 -2.14 10.86
CA GLU A 167 96.47 -3.18 11.17
C GLU A 167 97.39 -3.47 9.97
N LEU A 168 96.83 -3.62 8.76
CA LEU A 168 97.61 -3.77 7.51
C LEU A 168 98.50 -2.56 7.22
N HIS A 169 98.03 -1.33 7.46
CA HIS A 169 98.86 -0.14 7.29
C HIS A 169 100.02 -0.07 8.29
N GLN A 170 99.82 -0.55 9.53
CA GLN A 170 100.88 -0.61 10.53
C GLN A 170 101.93 -1.68 10.19
N SER A 171 101.52 -2.84 9.67
CA SER A 171 102.44 -3.88 9.24
C SER A 171 103.21 -3.55 7.95
N THR A 172 102.70 -2.62 7.13
CA THR A 172 103.32 -2.17 5.87
C THR A 172 104.28 -0.98 6.06
N ARG A 173 104.38 -0.36 7.25
CA ARG A 173 105.35 0.72 7.51
C ARG A 173 106.75 0.10 7.68
N PRO A 174 107.72 0.34 6.78
CA PRO A 174 109.04 -0.28 6.90
C PRO A 174 109.75 0.23 8.16
N PRO A 175 110.57 -0.61 8.84
CA PRO A 175 111.43 -0.11 9.91
C PRO A 175 112.35 0.97 9.34
N GLY A 176 112.12 2.21 9.77
CA GLY A 176 113.04 3.30 9.53
C GLY A 176 114.37 3.00 10.21
N ARG A 177 115.45 3.15 9.45
CA ARG A 177 116.87 3.05 9.83
C ARG A 177 117.22 3.73 11.15
#